data_AF-A0A955IDW6-F1
#
_entry.id   AF-A0A955IDW6-F1
#
_cell.length_a   1.000
_cell.length_b   1.000
_cell.length_c   1.000
_cell.angle_alpha   90.00
_cell.angle_beta   90.00
_cell.angle_gamma   90.00
#
_symmetry.space_group_name_H-M   'P 1'
#
loop_
_entity.id
_entity.type
_entity.pdbx_description
1 polymer ?
#
loop_
_entity_poly.entity_id
_entity_poly.type
_entity_poly.pdbx_seq_one_letter_code
_entity_poly.pdbx_strand_id
1 'polypeptide(L)'
;MHTTLLMSVVLLCAPTALAQATAAPPVAVPDANGVPAAKAIAIPPDAEGATKALVDSPRHGEWVDIALPTAADGSKATIRTWVSYPERSDQAPVVLVVHEIFGMTDWVRAVADQLAAEGFIAVAPDLL
;
A
#
# COMPACT_ATOMS: atom_id res chain seq x y z
N MET A 1 -19.68 24.95 69.51
CA MET A 1 -19.46 23.52 69.20
C MET A 1 -18.52 23.43 68.01
N HIS A 2 -17.36 22.77 68.19
CA HIS A 2 -16.47 22.11 67.22
C HIS A 2 -15.88 22.94 66.03
N THR A 3 -14.57 23.20 65.85
CA THR A 3 -13.35 22.33 65.70
C THR A 3 -13.05 21.96 64.21
N THR A 4 -11.91 22.47 63.68
CA THR A 4 -11.03 21.99 62.54
C THR A 4 -11.62 21.91 61.10
N LEU A 5 -10.92 21.88 59.95
CA LEU A 5 -9.53 21.62 59.51
C LEU A 5 -9.32 22.14 58.05
N LEU A 6 -8.05 22.39 57.71
CA LEU A 6 -7.36 22.56 56.42
C LEU A 6 -8.05 22.11 55.11
N MET A 7 -7.78 22.87 54.03
CA MET A 7 -7.24 22.30 52.78
C MET A 7 -6.20 23.22 52.14
N SER A 8 -5.03 22.63 51.94
CA SER A 8 -3.81 23.11 51.30
C SER A 8 -3.98 23.36 49.80
N VAL A 9 -3.35 24.40 49.24
CA VAL A 9 -2.57 24.31 48.00
C VAL A 9 -1.47 25.39 48.05
N VAL A 10 -0.23 24.92 48.21
CA VAL A 10 1.01 25.66 47.93
C VAL A 10 1.38 25.38 46.47
N LEU A 11 2.21 26.26 45.91
CA LEU A 11 3.17 26.02 44.80
C LEU A 11 2.63 26.41 43.41
N LEU A 12 3.35 27.07 42.51
CA LEU A 12 4.52 27.96 42.49
C LEU A 12 4.58 28.42 41.02
N CYS A 13 4.99 29.67 40.82
CA CYS A 13 5.32 30.27 39.54
C CYS A 13 6.28 29.36 38.72
N ALA A 14 5.95 29.08 37.45
CA ALA A 14 6.87 28.47 36.50
C ALA A 14 7.05 29.41 35.29
N PRO A 15 8.30 29.71 34.88
CA PRO A 15 8.57 30.58 33.73
C PRO A 15 8.39 29.81 32.42
N THR A 16 7.88 30.51 31.41
CA THR A 16 7.79 30.04 30.03
C THR A 16 9.19 29.74 29.50
N ALA A 17 9.53 28.46 29.39
CA ALA A 17 10.76 28.01 28.74
C ALA A 17 10.55 27.91 27.23
N LEU A 18 11.37 28.65 26.46
CA LEU A 18 11.60 28.42 25.05
C LEU A 18 12.14 26.97 24.89
N ALA A 19 11.34 26.09 24.29
CA ALA A 19 11.82 24.78 23.90
C ALA A 19 12.78 24.93 22.71
N GLN A 20 14.07 24.73 22.94
CA GLN A 20 15.06 24.50 21.89
C GLN A 20 14.73 23.16 21.21
N ALA A 21 14.65 23.18 19.87
CA ALA A 21 14.56 21.97 19.08
C ALA A 21 15.84 21.15 19.26
N THR A 22 15.78 20.12 20.11
CA THR A 22 16.81 19.08 20.18
C THR A 22 16.63 18.15 18.98
N ALA A 23 17.69 17.94 18.21
CA ALA A 23 17.71 16.97 17.12
C ALA A 23 17.33 15.58 17.64
N ALA A 24 16.49 14.87 16.87
CA ALA A 24 16.14 13.49 17.14
C ALA A 24 17.41 12.62 17.19
N PRO A 25 17.54 11.68 18.13
CA PRO A 25 18.66 10.75 18.17
C PRO A 25 18.68 9.93 16.86
N PRO A 26 19.87 9.54 16.36
CA PRO A 26 19.96 8.69 15.19
C PRO A 26 19.22 7.37 15.46
N VAL A 27 18.27 7.05 14.59
CA VAL A 27 17.60 5.75 14.56
C VAL A 27 18.69 4.70 14.37
N ALA A 28 18.90 3.86 15.39
CA ALA A 28 19.78 2.72 15.29
C ALA A 28 19.25 1.79 14.20
N VAL A 29 19.99 1.68 13.10
CA VAL A 29 19.73 0.68 12.05
C VAL A 29 20.17 -0.66 12.66
N PRO A 30 19.27 -1.65 12.83
CA PRO A 30 19.67 -2.95 13.36
C PRO A 30 20.65 -3.63 12.40
N ASP A 31 21.77 -4.14 12.94
CA ASP A 31 22.74 -4.93 12.21
C ASP A 31 22.08 -6.18 11.58
N ALA A 32 22.61 -6.60 10.44
CA ALA A 32 22.00 -7.47 9.41
C ALA A 32 21.61 -8.91 9.80
N ASN A 33 21.46 -9.25 11.08
CA ASN A 33 21.18 -10.63 11.54
C ASN A 33 19.69 -10.92 11.82
N GLY A 34 18.77 -10.02 11.45
CA GLY A 34 17.33 -10.17 11.69
C GLY A 34 16.44 -9.88 10.47
N VAL A 35 17.01 -9.62 9.30
CA VAL A 35 16.20 -9.49 8.08
C VAL A 35 15.74 -10.90 7.67
N PRO A 36 14.42 -11.17 7.58
CA PRO A 36 13.98 -12.42 6.97
C PRO A 36 14.60 -12.47 5.57
N ALA A 37 15.19 -13.61 5.21
CA ALA A 37 15.83 -13.79 3.92
C ALA A 37 14.86 -13.33 2.81
N ALA A 38 15.29 -12.34 2.01
CA ALA A 38 14.50 -11.87 0.89
C ALA A 38 14.17 -13.07 0.00
N LYS A 39 12.88 -13.41 -0.11
CA LYS A 39 12.41 -14.43 -1.05
C LYS A 39 12.92 -14.02 -2.43
N ALA A 40 13.49 -14.97 -3.18
CA ALA A 40 13.93 -14.70 -4.55
C ALA A 40 12.74 -14.13 -5.35
N ILE A 41 12.87 -12.89 -5.79
CA ILE A 41 11.86 -12.19 -6.59
C ILE A 41 11.90 -12.84 -7.97
N ALA A 42 10.81 -13.51 -8.35
CA ALA A 42 10.69 -14.06 -9.69
C ALA A 42 10.42 -12.92 -10.67
N ILE A 43 11.26 -12.83 -11.70
CA ILE A 43 11.08 -11.83 -12.75
C ILE A 43 9.79 -12.17 -13.50
N PRO A 44 8.88 -11.20 -13.75
CA PRO A 44 7.70 -11.42 -14.57
C PRO A 44 8.04 -12.01 -15.94
N PRO A 45 7.11 -12.73 -16.60
CA PRO A 45 7.33 -13.24 -17.94
C PRO A 45 7.56 -12.09 -18.93
N ASP A 46 8.19 -12.40 -20.05
CA ASP A 46 8.21 -11.51 -21.21
C ASP A 46 6.83 -11.49 -21.91
N ALA A 47 6.71 -10.65 -22.94
CA ALA A 47 5.44 -10.48 -23.65
C ALA A 47 4.98 -11.76 -24.38
N GLU A 48 5.90 -12.57 -24.88
CA GLU A 48 5.58 -13.82 -25.58
C GLU A 48 5.09 -14.92 -24.61
N GLY A 49 5.67 -14.99 -23.41
CA GLY A 49 5.30 -15.95 -22.37
C GLY A 49 4.08 -15.55 -21.53
N ALA A 50 3.64 -14.29 -21.60
CA ALA A 50 2.62 -13.72 -20.73
C ALA A 50 1.29 -14.48 -20.73
N THR A 51 0.74 -14.78 -21.92
CA THR A 51 -0.55 -15.48 -22.04
C THR A 51 -0.48 -16.86 -21.39
N LYS A 52 0.62 -17.60 -21.60
CA LYS A 52 0.82 -18.90 -20.96
C LYS A 52 0.91 -18.78 -19.44
N ALA A 53 1.68 -17.81 -18.95
CA ALA A 53 1.80 -17.57 -17.51
C ALA A 53 0.45 -17.28 -16.85
N LEU A 54 -0.40 -16.48 -17.51
CA LEU A 54 -1.75 -16.20 -17.02
C LEU A 54 -2.66 -17.43 -17.02
N VAL A 55 -2.62 -18.24 -18.07
CA VAL A 55 -3.41 -19.49 -18.17
C VAL A 55 -3.02 -20.49 -17.09
N ASP A 56 -1.72 -20.59 -16.81
CA ASP A 56 -1.18 -21.51 -15.80
C ASP A 56 -1.26 -20.93 -14.38
N SER A 57 -1.61 -19.64 -14.22
CA SER A 57 -1.65 -18.99 -12.91
C SER A 57 -2.80 -19.54 -12.07
N PRO A 58 -2.55 -19.92 -10.80
CA PRO A 58 -3.60 -20.33 -9.90
C PRO A 58 -4.34 -19.14 -9.24
N ARG A 59 -3.80 -17.93 -9.38
CA ARG A 59 -4.31 -16.73 -8.71
C ARG A 59 -5.59 -16.24 -9.36
N HIS A 60 -6.50 -15.74 -8.52
CA HIS A 60 -7.72 -15.11 -9.00
C HIS A 60 -7.41 -13.74 -9.59
N GLY A 61 -7.86 -13.51 -10.81
CA GLY A 61 -7.90 -12.19 -11.42
C GLY A 61 -9.28 -11.87 -11.99
N GLU A 62 -9.69 -10.61 -11.88
CA GLU A 62 -10.98 -10.15 -12.38
C GLU A 62 -10.91 -8.76 -13.01
N TRP A 63 -11.91 -8.48 -13.86
CA TRP A 63 -12.16 -7.13 -14.38
C TRP A 63 -13.18 -6.42 -13.49
N VAL A 64 -12.83 -5.22 -13.06
CA VAL A 64 -13.68 -4.33 -12.27
C VAL A 64 -13.79 -2.98 -12.96
N ASP A 65 -15.00 -2.47 -13.14
CA ASP A 65 -15.21 -1.11 -13.62
C ASP A 65 -15.24 -0.13 -12.44
N ILE A 66 -14.26 0.77 -12.39
CA ILE A 66 -14.13 1.77 -11.32
C ILE A 66 -14.77 3.07 -11.79
N ALA A 67 -15.85 3.50 -11.12
CA ALA A 67 -16.48 4.77 -11.40
C ALA A 67 -15.57 5.95 -11.02
N LEU A 68 -15.40 6.88 -11.95
CA LEU A 68 -14.70 8.15 -11.71
C LEU A 68 -15.64 9.21 -11.11
N PRO A 69 -15.08 10.22 -10.43
CA PRO A 69 -15.83 11.41 -10.06
C PRO A 69 -16.57 11.98 -11.27
N THR A 70 -17.80 12.44 -11.04
CA THR A 70 -18.58 13.12 -12.09
C THR A 70 -17.81 14.35 -12.55
N ALA A 71 -17.58 14.45 -13.86
CA ALA A 71 -16.88 15.59 -14.43
C ALA A 71 -17.70 16.88 -14.27
N ALA A 72 -17.05 18.03 -14.47
CA ALA A 72 -17.69 19.33 -14.30
C ALA A 72 -18.89 19.56 -15.24
N ASP A 73 -18.93 18.85 -16.37
CA ASP A 73 -20.04 18.87 -17.34
C ASP A 73 -21.18 17.90 -16.99
N GLY A 74 -21.10 17.19 -15.86
CA GLY A 74 -22.08 16.20 -15.43
C GLY A 74 -21.89 14.81 -16.04
N SER A 75 -20.88 14.61 -16.90
CA SER A 75 -20.59 13.29 -17.46
C SER A 75 -20.04 12.33 -16.40
N LYS A 76 -20.39 11.05 -16.57
CA LYS A 76 -19.90 9.94 -15.73
C LYS A 76 -19.01 9.05 -16.59
N ALA A 77 -17.86 8.69 -16.05
CA ALA A 77 -16.92 7.80 -16.69
C ALA A 77 -16.54 6.65 -15.75
N THR A 78 -16.13 5.53 -16.34
CA THR A 78 -15.59 4.38 -15.63
C THR A 78 -14.24 4.01 -16.21
N ILE A 79 -13.31 3.57 -15.37
CA ILE A 79 -12.04 2.96 -15.81
C ILE A 79 -12.15 1.45 -15.60
N ARG A 80 -12.03 0.69 -16.70
CA ARG A 80 -11.93 -0.75 -16.63
C ARG A 80 -10.59 -1.14 -16.03
N THR A 81 -10.60 -1.97 -15.00
CA THR A 81 -9.42 -2.23 -14.17
C THR A 81 -9.27 -3.72 -13.94
N TRP A 82 -8.08 -4.26 -14.20
CA TRP A 82 -7.74 -5.63 -13.82
C TRP A 82 -7.27 -5.67 -12.37
N VAL A 83 -7.73 -6.66 -11.60
CA VAL A 83 -7.28 -6.87 -10.22
C VAL A 83 -6.81 -8.31 -10.08
N SER A 84 -5.56 -8.52 -9.65
CA SER A 84 -5.00 -9.82 -9.31
C SER A 84 -4.86 -9.96 -7.79
N TYR A 85 -5.34 -11.08 -7.25
CA TYR A 85 -5.36 -11.35 -5.81
C TYR A 85 -4.28 -12.36 -5.39
N PRO A 86 -3.60 -12.14 -4.24
CA PRO A 86 -2.65 -13.09 -3.70
C PRO A 86 -3.36 -14.27 -3.03
N GLU A 87 -2.72 -15.44 -3.02
CA GLU A 87 -3.25 -16.63 -2.33
C GLU A 87 -2.97 -16.57 -0.82
N ARG A 88 -3.81 -15.83 -0.08
CA ARG A 88 -3.74 -15.71 1.37
C ARG A 88 -5.10 -15.30 1.95
N SER A 89 -5.26 -15.47 3.27
CA SER A 89 -6.52 -15.19 3.97
C SER A 89 -6.49 -13.90 4.81
N ASP A 90 -5.32 -13.34 5.08
CA ASP A 90 -5.14 -12.11 5.83
C ASP A 90 -5.01 -10.89 4.90
N GLN A 91 -5.00 -9.68 5.48
CA GLN A 91 -4.94 -8.44 4.71
C GLN A 91 -3.63 -8.33 3.91
N ALA A 92 -3.77 -7.98 2.63
CA ALA A 92 -2.65 -7.81 1.72
C ALA A 92 -2.38 -6.32 1.44
N PRO A 93 -1.11 -5.91 1.31
CA PRO A 93 -0.77 -4.59 0.76
C PRO A 93 -1.24 -4.48 -0.71
N VAL A 94 -1.54 -3.26 -1.15
CA VAL A 94 -2.04 -2.98 -2.50
C VAL A 94 -0.96 -2.27 -3.33
N VAL A 95 -0.77 -2.69 -4.57
CA VAL A 95 0.13 -2.04 -5.54
C VAL A 95 -0.65 -1.67 -6.80
N LEU A 96 -0.40 -0.47 -7.31
CA LEU A 96 -0.93 0.00 -8.59
C LEU A 96 0.08 -0.30 -9.70
N VAL A 97 -0.37 -0.97 -10.76
CA VAL A 97 0.41 -1.28 -11.96
C VAL A 97 -0.05 -0.37 -13.08
N VAL A 98 0.87 0.44 -13.61
CA VAL A 98 0.60 1.32 -14.75
C VAL A 98 1.22 0.69 -15.99
N HIS A 99 0.40 0.46 -17.02
CA HIS A 99 0.88 -0.10 -18.28
C HIS A 99 1.66 0.93 -19.11
N GLU A 100 2.33 0.45 -20.14
CA GLU A 100 3.09 1.28 -21.08
C GLU A 100 2.20 1.87 -22.20
N ILE A 101 2.82 2.46 -23.25
CA ILE A 101 2.14 3.19 -24.33
C ILE A 101 1.20 2.32 -25.19
N PHE A 102 1.33 0.99 -25.21
CA PHE A 102 0.41 0.10 -25.93
C PHE A 102 -0.83 -0.29 -25.14
N GLY A 103 -0.98 0.19 -23.90
CA GLY A 103 -2.20 -0.02 -23.14
C GLY A 103 -2.22 -1.36 -22.39
N MET A 104 -3.43 -1.81 -22.08
CA MET A 104 -3.64 -3.05 -21.36
C MET A 104 -3.39 -4.29 -22.24
N THR A 105 -2.42 -5.11 -21.84
CA THR A 105 -2.03 -6.35 -22.54
C THR A 105 -1.96 -7.54 -21.58
N ASP A 106 -1.86 -8.76 -22.13
CA ASP A 106 -1.59 -9.96 -21.34
C ASP A 106 -0.29 -9.84 -20.54
N TRP A 107 0.71 -9.16 -21.08
CA TRP A 107 1.96 -8.91 -20.37
C TRP A 107 1.76 -8.06 -19.11
N VAL A 108 1.00 -6.97 -19.20
CA VAL A 108 0.67 -6.12 -18.04
C VAL A 108 -0.07 -6.94 -16.98
N ARG A 109 -1.05 -7.75 -17.39
CA ARG A 109 -1.78 -8.62 -16.47
C ARG A 109 -0.85 -9.67 -15.83
N ALA A 110 0.11 -10.21 -16.57
CA ALA A 110 1.09 -11.16 -16.05
C ALA A 110 2.06 -10.51 -15.05
N VAL A 111 2.41 -9.23 -15.22
CA VAL A 111 3.16 -8.45 -14.22
C VAL A 111 2.32 -8.28 -12.95
N ALA A 112 1.05 -7.90 -13.07
CA ALA A 112 0.14 -7.80 -11.92
C ALA A 112 -0.02 -9.15 -11.19
N ASP A 113 -0.15 -10.23 -11.96
CA ASP A 113 -0.22 -11.60 -11.46
C ASP A 113 1.07 -12.02 -10.72
N GLN A 114 2.25 -11.67 -11.22
CA GLN A 114 3.53 -11.91 -10.52
C GLN A 114 3.62 -11.14 -9.19
N LEU A 115 3.18 -9.88 -9.16
CA LEU A 115 3.09 -9.11 -7.91
C LEU A 115 2.10 -9.74 -6.92
N ALA A 116 1.02 -10.32 -7.41
CA ALA A 116 0.11 -11.10 -6.57
C ALA A 116 0.76 -12.39 -6.02
N ALA A 117 1.64 -13.04 -6.78
CA ALA A 117 2.47 -14.14 -6.28
C ALA A 117 3.43 -13.73 -5.14
N GLU A 118 3.80 -12.45 -5.11
CA GLU A 118 4.62 -11.85 -4.05
C GLU A 118 3.81 -11.37 -2.84
N GLY A 119 2.49 -11.50 -2.88
CA GLY A 119 1.61 -11.26 -1.75
C GLY A 119 0.89 -9.91 -1.75
N PHE A 120 0.91 -9.19 -2.88
CA PHE A 120 0.19 -7.93 -3.07
C PHE A 120 -1.17 -8.15 -3.73
N ILE A 121 -2.14 -7.28 -3.46
CA ILE A 121 -3.26 -7.08 -4.39
C ILE A 121 -2.76 -6.14 -5.47
N ALA A 122 -2.66 -6.61 -6.71
CA ALA A 122 -2.19 -5.82 -7.83
C ALA A 122 -3.38 -5.28 -8.64
N VAL A 123 -3.45 -3.96 -8.76
CA VAL A 123 -4.52 -3.25 -9.48
C VAL A 123 -3.92 -2.61 -10.73
N ALA A 124 -4.43 -2.97 -11.90
CA ALA A 124 -3.94 -2.49 -13.19
C ALA A 124 -5.09 -1.81 -13.97
N PRO A 125 -5.23 -0.48 -13.88
CA PRO A 125 -6.23 0.27 -14.63
C PRO A 125 -5.88 0.30 -16.13
N ASP A 126 -6.89 0.19 -16.99
CA ASP A 126 -6.77 0.39 -18.43
C ASP A 126 -6.97 1.88 -18.76
N LEU A 127 -5.89 2.57 -19.13
CA LEU A 127 -5.80 4.03 -19.21
C LEU A 127 -5.77 4.57 -20.65
N LEU A 128 -5.96 3.72 -21.68
CA LEU A 128 -5.97 4.11 -23.10
C LEU A 128 -7.25 3.66 -23.81
#